data_AF-A0A3D5CFU5-F1
#
_entry.id   AF-A0A3D5CFU5-F1
#
_cell.length_a   1.000
_cell.length_b   1.000
_cell.length_c   1.000
_cell.angle_alpha   90.00
_cell.angle_beta   90.00
_cell.angle_gamma   90.00
#
_symmetry.space_group_name_H-M   'P 1'
#
loop_
_entity.id
_entity.type
_entity.pdbx_description
1 polymer ?
#
loop_
_entity_poly.entity_id
_entity_poly.type
_entity_poly.pdbx_seq_one_letter_code
_entity_poly.pdbx_strand_id
1 'polypeptide(L)'
;AALSLSGVIDMSSVTPILGVMLGLAVGIDYSLFIINRHRKQLLEGADLRESIGLANGTAGNAVTFAGSTVIIALLALNITGIPFLGLMGTVGAFAVLVAVLIAITLTPALLRLVGMRVLGRRARARVGTVHHADDRARAMPTWRALLTAVGAIVALLVIAIPALSMRVGLPDGSSEPEDSYAYQAYELTAEA
;
A
#
# COMPACT_ATOMS: atom_id res chain seq x y z
N ALA A 1 -3.91 -0.56 -16.64
CA ALA A 1 -4.35 0.84 -16.48
C ALA A 1 -3.27 1.83 -16.92
N ALA A 2 -2.09 1.86 -16.29
CA ALA A 2 -1.03 2.80 -16.67
C ALA A 2 -0.54 2.64 -18.13
N LEU A 3 -0.38 1.39 -18.61
CA LEU A 3 0.11 1.10 -19.96
C LEU A 3 -0.83 1.52 -21.10
N SER A 4 -2.13 1.70 -20.85
CA SER A 4 -3.10 2.04 -21.91
C SER A 4 -3.15 3.54 -22.25
N LEU A 5 -2.57 4.41 -21.42
CA LEU A 5 -2.48 5.86 -21.68
C LEU A 5 -1.10 6.31 -22.18
N SER A 6 -0.09 5.42 -22.17
CA SER A 6 1.30 5.74 -22.54
C SER A 6 1.49 6.11 -24.02
N GLY A 7 0.49 5.85 -24.88
CA GLY A 7 0.55 6.21 -26.30
C GLY A 7 0.08 7.64 -26.61
N VAL A 8 -0.50 8.36 -25.63
CA VAL A 8 -1.11 9.68 -25.82
C VAL A 8 -0.43 10.77 -24.96
N ILE A 9 0.36 10.36 -23.96
CA ILE A 9 1.09 11.25 -23.05
C ILE A 9 2.54 10.75 -23.00
N ASP A 10 3.51 11.62 -23.24
CA ASP A 10 4.92 11.33 -23.02
C ASP A 10 5.15 11.04 -21.52
N MET A 11 5.18 9.76 -21.18
CA MET A 11 5.44 9.30 -19.81
C MET A 11 6.90 8.87 -19.72
N SER A 12 7.63 9.48 -18.77
CA SER A 12 8.91 8.93 -18.32
C SER A 12 8.73 7.46 -17.90
N SER A 13 9.72 6.62 -18.21
CA SER A 13 9.72 5.17 -17.96
C SER A 13 9.41 4.78 -16.51
N VAL A 14 9.61 5.70 -15.56
CA VAL A 14 9.36 5.52 -14.12
C VAL A 14 7.87 5.57 -13.77
N THR A 15 7.07 6.36 -14.49
CA THR A 15 5.65 6.60 -14.16
C THR A 15 4.77 5.34 -14.23
N PRO A 16 4.84 4.51 -15.29
CA PRO A 16 4.08 3.26 -15.34
C PRO A 16 4.51 2.24 -14.28
N ILE A 17 5.82 2.16 -13.99
CA ILE A 17 6.38 1.25 -12.99
C ILE A 17 5.77 1.55 -11.61
N LEU A 18 5.73 2.83 -11.24
CA LEU A 18 5.13 3.26 -9.97
C LEU A 18 3.63 2.98 -9.90
N GLY A 19 2.90 3.20 -10.99
CA GLY A 19 1.48 2.86 -11.05
C GLY A 19 1.23 1.37 -10.81
N VAL A 20 2.05 0.50 -11.39
CA VAL A 20 1.98 -0.96 -11.16
C VAL A 20 2.37 -1.30 -9.72
N MET A 21 3.49 -0.78 -9.23
CA MET A 21 4.01 -1.05 -7.89
C MET A 21 3.00 -0.65 -6.81
N LEU A 22 2.48 0.59 -6.88
CA LEU A 22 1.49 1.10 -5.94
C LEU A 22 0.15 0.36 -6.08
N GLY A 23 -0.35 0.22 -7.30
CA GLY A 23 -1.65 -0.43 -7.55
C GLY A 23 -1.68 -1.90 -7.10
N LEU A 24 -0.58 -2.63 -7.32
CA LEU A 24 -0.46 -4.02 -6.90
C LEU A 24 -0.28 -4.15 -5.39
N ALA A 25 0.61 -3.36 -4.78
CA ALA A 25 0.84 -3.39 -3.33
C ALA A 25 -0.46 -3.08 -2.56
N VAL A 26 -1.07 -1.95 -2.89
CA VAL A 26 -2.30 -1.48 -2.24
C VAL A 26 -3.48 -2.41 -2.52
N GLY A 27 -3.60 -2.90 -3.76
CA GLY A 27 -4.67 -3.84 -4.14
C GLY A 27 -4.61 -5.16 -3.39
N ILE A 28 -3.40 -5.70 -3.17
CA ILE A 28 -3.19 -6.92 -2.38
C ILE A 28 -3.56 -6.66 -0.92
N ASP A 29 -3.03 -5.60 -0.31
CA ASP A 29 -3.25 -5.30 1.11
C ASP A 29 -4.74 -5.10 1.42
N TYR A 30 -5.44 -4.35 0.56
CA TYR A 30 -6.87 -4.09 0.74
C TYR A 30 -7.74 -5.33 0.52
N SER A 31 -7.41 -6.14 -0.49
CA SER A 31 -8.12 -7.40 -0.73
C SER A 31 -7.90 -8.38 0.42
N LEU A 32 -6.66 -8.52 0.90
CA LEU A 32 -6.33 -9.37 2.04
C LEU A 32 -6.98 -8.88 3.33
N PHE A 33 -7.10 -7.56 3.53
CA PHE A 33 -7.79 -7.01 4.69
C PHE A 33 -9.27 -7.40 4.72
N ILE A 34 -9.98 -7.29 3.59
CA ILE A 34 -11.39 -7.69 3.46
C ILE A 34 -11.53 -9.22 3.63
N ILE A 35 -10.66 -10.01 3.00
CA ILE A 35 -10.67 -11.47 3.10
C ILE A 35 -10.42 -11.91 4.54
N ASN A 36 -9.46 -11.30 5.24
CA ASN A 36 -9.15 -11.65 6.63
C ASN A 36 -10.32 -11.32 7.56
N ARG A 37 -11.00 -10.19 7.33
CA ARG A 37 -12.23 -9.83 8.05
C ARG A 37 -13.34 -10.86 7.82
N HIS A 38 -13.59 -11.24 6.58
CA HIS A 38 -14.57 -12.28 6.23
C HIS A 38 -14.22 -13.64 6.85
N ARG A 39 -12.96 -14.06 6.78
CA ARG A 39 -12.48 -15.31 7.40
C ARG A 39 -12.70 -15.32 8.91
N LYS A 40 -12.44 -14.21 9.60
CA LYS A 40 -12.65 -14.09 11.04
C LYS A 40 -14.14 -14.25 11.40
N GLN A 41 -15.02 -13.58 10.67
CA GLN A 41 -16.47 -13.69 10.87
C GLN A 41 -17.02 -15.09 10.58
N LEU A 42 -16.54 -15.76 9.53
CA LEU A 42 -16.91 -17.15 9.26
C LEU A 42 -16.46 -18.09 10.37
N LEU A 43 -15.28 -17.86 10.97
CA LEU A 43 -14.80 -18.65 12.12
C LEU A 43 -15.63 -18.39 13.38
N GLU A 44 -16.13 -17.17 13.55
CA GLU A 44 -17.09 -16.78 14.59
C GLU A 44 -18.50 -17.35 14.36
N GLY A 45 -18.76 -18.00 13.22
CA GLY A 45 -20.01 -18.70 12.92
C GLY A 45 -21.03 -17.91 12.11
N ALA A 46 -20.66 -16.76 11.55
CA ALA A 46 -21.54 -15.98 10.68
C ALA A 46 -21.90 -16.73 9.39
N ASP A 47 -23.11 -16.52 8.88
CA ASP A 47 -23.51 -17.03 7.56
C ASP A 47 -22.64 -16.42 6.45
N LEU A 48 -22.45 -17.16 5.36
CA LEU A 48 -21.58 -16.74 4.25
C LEU A 48 -22.03 -15.40 3.66
N ARG A 49 -23.33 -15.23 3.38
CA ARG A 49 -23.82 -14.01 2.71
C ARG A 49 -23.78 -12.82 3.65
N GLU A 50 -24.15 -13.03 4.90
CA GLU A 50 -24.09 -12.02 5.95
C GLU A 50 -22.65 -11.56 6.19
N SER A 51 -21.71 -12.50 6.29
CA SER A 51 -20.30 -12.19 6.50
C SER A 51 -19.69 -11.41 5.34
N ILE A 52 -20.05 -11.70 4.08
CA ILE A 52 -19.58 -10.89 2.94
C ILE A 52 -20.09 -9.44 3.07
N GLY A 53 -21.36 -9.25 3.44
CA GLY A 53 -21.95 -7.93 3.67
C GLY A 53 -21.27 -7.17 4.81
N LEU A 54 -21.07 -7.82 5.96
CA LEU A 54 -20.43 -7.24 7.14
C LEU A 54 -18.94 -6.93 6.91
N ALA A 55 -18.22 -7.82 6.22
CA ALA A 55 -16.83 -7.58 5.87
C ALA A 55 -16.70 -6.36 4.94
N ASN A 56 -17.55 -6.25 3.91
CA ASN A 56 -17.54 -5.10 3.02
C ASN A 56 -17.97 -3.80 3.73
N GLY A 57 -18.98 -3.86 4.60
CA GLY A 57 -19.45 -2.69 5.36
C GLY A 57 -18.45 -2.17 6.41
N THR A 58 -17.58 -3.04 6.95
CA THR A 58 -16.59 -2.65 7.96
C THR A 58 -15.20 -2.44 7.36
N ALA A 59 -14.61 -3.49 6.79
CA ALA A 59 -13.28 -3.42 6.19
C ALA A 59 -13.29 -2.63 4.88
N GLY A 60 -14.36 -2.72 4.09
CA GLY A 60 -14.49 -1.92 2.86
C GLY A 60 -14.52 -0.41 3.13
N ASN A 61 -15.22 0.03 4.19
CA ASN A 61 -15.20 1.44 4.61
C ASN A 61 -13.80 1.90 5.08
N ALA A 62 -13.07 1.05 5.79
CA ALA A 62 -11.69 1.37 6.16
C ALA A 62 -10.77 1.44 4.92
N VAL A 63 -10.97 0.57 3.94
CA VAL A 63 -10.24 0.55 2.66
C VAL A 63 -10.52 1.80 1.83
N THR A 64 -11.78 2.24 1.71
CA THR A 64 -12.12 3.46 0.97
C THR A 64 -11.55 4.71 1.66
N PHE A 65 -11.56 4.76 2.99
CA PHE A 65 -10.95 5.84 3.75
C PHE A 65 -9.42 5.87 3.58
N ALA A 66 -8.75 4.73 3.75
CA ALA A 66 -7.30 4.65 3.53
C ALA A 66 -6.94 4.99 2.09
N GLY A 67 -7.66 4.43 1.11
CA GLY A 67 -7.45 4.70 -0.30
C GLY A 67 -7.62 6.16 -0.68
N SER A 68 -8.63 6.84 -0.14
CA SER A 68 -8.86 8.27 -0.42
C SER A 68 -7.70 9.14 0.10
N THR A 69 -7.15 8.83 1.28
CA THR A 69 -5.98 9.56 1.80
C THR A 69 -4.75 9.43 0.89
N VAL A 70 -4.50 8.23 0.36
CA VAL A 70 -3.39 7.99 -0.58
C VAL A 70 -3.62 8.72 -1.90
N ILE A 71 -4.84 8.67 -2.44
CA ILE A 71 -5.21 9.40 -3.68
C ILE A 71 -4.97 10.90 -3.50
N ILE A 72 -5.41 11.49 -2.39
CA ILE A 72 -5.21 12.91 -2.10
C ILE A 72 -3.72 13.25 -2.01
N ALA A 73 -2.93 12.43 -1.31
CA ALA A 73 -1.49 12.65 -1.17
C ALA A 73 -0.75 12.59 -2.52
N LEU A 74 -1.12 11.64 -3.40
CA LEU A 74 -0.53 11.52 -4.73
C LEU A 74 -0.95 12.67 -5.65
N LEU A 75 -2.20 13.12 -5.58
CA LEU A 75 -2.67 14.28 -6.33
C LEU A 75 -2.01 15.59 -5.86
N ALA A 76 -1.61 15.68 -4.59
CA ALA A 76 -0.89 16.83 -4.06
C ALA A 76 0.48 17.06 -4.75
N LEU A 77 1.07 16.03 -5.37
CA LEU A 77 2.29 16.19 -6.17
C LEU A 77 2.10 17.16 -7.36
N ASN A 78 0.86 17.31 -7.86
CA ASN A 78 0.56 18.27 -8.92
C ASN A 78 0.74 19.74 -8.48
N ILE A 79 0.82 20.01 -7.17
CA ILE A 79 1.03 21.36 -6.61
C ILE A 79 2.51 21.77 -6.68
N THR A 80 3.44 20.81 -6.87
CA THR A 80 4.88 21.08 -6.85
C THR A 80 5.40 21.90 -8.04
N GLY A 81 4.60 22.04 -9.11
CA GLY A 81 4.98 22.75 -10.34
C GLY A 81 5.96 21.98 -11.24
N ILE A 82 6.32 20.75 -10.88
CA ILE A 82 7.24 19.89 -11.63
C ILE A 82 6.41 18.90 -12.48
N PRO A 83 6.41 19.00 -13.83
CA PRO A 83 5.51 18.24 -14.68
C PRO A 83 5.62 16.72 -14.50
N PHE A 84 6.85 16.20 -14.34
CA PHE A 84 7.05 14.76 -14.17
C PHE A 84 6.46 14.22 -12.85
N LEU A 85 6.54 14.99 -11.75
CA LEU A 85 5.97 14.62 -10.45
C LEU A 85 4.44 14.65 -10.48
N GLY A 86 3.87 15.66 -11.16
CA GLY A 86 2.42 15.75 -11.35
C GLY A 86 1.87 14.54 -12.10
N LEU A 87 2.48 14.18 -13.25
CA LEU A 87 2.10 13.00 -14.03
C LEU A 87 2.22 11.70 -13.23
N MET A 88 3.33 11.53 -12.51
CA MET A 88 3.57 10.39 -11.63
C MET A 88 2.48 10.27 -10.55
N GLY A 89 2.15 11.38 -9.90
CA GLY A 89 1.10 11.46 -8.89
C GLY A 89 -0.29 11.12 -9.44
N THR A 90 -0.66 11.68 -10.60
CA THR A 90 -1.97 11.40 -11.23
C THR A 90 -2.11 9.94 -11.65
N VAL A 91 -1.09 9.35 -12.27
CA VAL A 91 -1.11 7.93 -12.68
C VAL A 91 -1.16 7.01 -11.46
N GLY A 92 -0.38 7.30 -10.42
CA GLY A 92 -0.42 6.56 -9.16
C GLY A 92 -1.79 6.65 -8.48
N ALA A 93 -2.37 7.85 -8.38
CA ALA A 93 -3.70 8.08 -7.81
C ALA A 93 -4.77 7.29 -8.56
N PHE A 94 -4.72 7.28 -9.89
CA PHE A 94 -5.64 6.48 -10.71
C PHE A 94 -5.47 4.98 -10.49
N ALA A 95 -4.24 4.49 -10.39
CA ALA A 95 -3.97 3.08 -10.10
C ALA A 95 -4.53 2.65 -8.74
N VAL A 96 -4.34 3.49 -7.70
CA VAL A 96 -4.89 3.25 -6.36
C VAL A 96 -6.41 3.29 -6.37
N LEU A 97 -7.02 4.26 -7.07
CA LEU A 97 -8.48 4.33 -7.22
C LEU A 97 -9.05 3.03 -7.82
N VAL A 98 -8.45 2.55 -8.90
CA VAL A 98 -8.85 1.28 -9.53
C VAL A 98 -8.68 0.11 -8.56
N ALA A 99 -7.56 0.05 -7.82
CA ALA A 99 -7.32 -0.99 -6.83
C ALA A 99 -8.37 -0.99 -5.70
N VAL A 100 -8.76 0.18 -5.19
CA VAL A 100 -9.82 0.33 -4.17
C VAL A 100 -11.17 -0.14 -4.72
N LEU A 101 -11.53 0.27 -5.94
CA LEU A 101 -12.77 -0.15 -6.58
C LEU A 101 -12.80 -1.68 -6.76
N ILE A 102 -11.71 -2.28 -7.22
CA ILE A 102 -11.58 -3.74 -7.33
C ILE A 102 -11.74 -4.39 -5.96
N ALA A 103 -11.10 -3.87 -4.92
CA ALA A 103 -11.16 -4.43 -3.58
C ALA A 103 -12.57 -4.44 -2.99
N ILE A 104 -13.39 -3.39 -3.22
CA ILE A 104 -14.75 -3.31 -2.66
C ILE A 104 -15.84 -3.91 -3.56
N THR A 105 -15.55 -4.21 -4.82
CA THR A 105 -16.53 -4.76 -5.77
C THR A 105 -16.20 -6.20 -6.17
N LEU A 106 -15.00 -6.44 -6.70
CA LEU A 106 -14.59 -7.73 -7.21
C LEU A 106 -14.27 -8.71 -6.09
N THR A 107 -13.58 -8.27 -5.03
CA THR A 107 -13.22 -9.16 -3.92
C THR A 107 -14.45 -9.77 -3.23
N PRO A 108 -15.51 -9.01 -2.87
CA PRO A 108 -16.75 -9.58 -2.34
C PRO A 108 -17.45 -10.54 -3.32
N ALA A 109 -17.43 -10.24 -4.62
CA ALA A 109 -17.99 -11.11 -5.64
C ALA A 109 -17.24 -12.45 -5.74
N LEU A 110 -15.91 -12.40 -5.69
CA LEU A 110 -15.06 -13.60 -5.66
C LEU A 110 -15.24 -14.41 -4.39
N LEU A 111 -15.41 -13.75 -3.23
CA LEU A 111 -15.70 -14.43 -1.96
C LEU A 111 -16.99 -15.24 -2.04
N ARG A 112 -18.03 -14.74 -2.72
CA ARG A 112 -19.26 -15.50 -2.96
C ARG A 112 -19.02 -16.75 -3.80
N LEU A 113 -18.16 -16.68 -4.82
CA LEU A 113 -17.83 -17.82 -5.69
C LEU A 113 -16.96 -18.87 -4.97
N VAL A 114 -16.01 -18.42 -4.15
CA VAL A 114 -15.11 -19.29 -3.37
C VAL A 114 -15.86 -19.96 -2.21
N GLY A 115 -16.80 -19.24 -1.59
CA GLY A 115 -17.58 -19.71 -0.44
C GLY A 115 -16.70 -20.18 0.72
N MET A 116 -17.09 -21.29 1.34
CA MET A 116 -16.39 -21.84 2.51
C MET A 116 -14.98 -22.38 2.21
N ARG A 117 -14.53 -22.39 0.95
CA ARG A 117 -13.17 -22.80 0.57
C ARG A 117 -12.10 -21.77 0.97
N VAL A 118 -12.51 -20.55 1.32
CA VAL A 118 -11.60 -19.52 1.86
C VAL A 118 -10.98 -19.93 3.21
N LEU A 119 -11.66 -20.84 3.93
CA LEU A 119 -11.15 -21.50 5.12
C LEU A 119 -10.44 -22.81 4.75
N GLY A 120 -9.27 -23.05 5.32
CA GLY A 120 -8.62 -24.36 5.22
C GLY A 120 -9.48 -25.46 5.84
N ARG A 121 -9.31 -26.72 5.41
CA ARG A 121 -10.08 -27.89 5.94
C ARG A 121 -10.07 -27.96 7.48
N ARG A 122 -8.92 -27.69 8.10
CA ARG A 122 -8.74 -27.67 9.56
C ARG A 122 -9.43 -26.48 10.24
N ALA A 123 -9.50 -25.34 9.57
CA ALA A 123 -10.14 -24.13 10.08
C ALA A 123 -11.67 -24.25 10.05
N ARG A 124 -12.22 -24.93 9.03
CA ARG A 124 -13.66 -25.24 8.97
C ARG A 124 -14.14 -26.10 10.14
N ALA A 125 -13.31 -27.03 10.62
CA ALA A 125 -13.62 -27.86 11.78
C ALA A 125 -13.66 -27.07 13.10
N ARG A 126 -13.17 -25.81 13.12
CA ARG A 126 -13.14 -24.93 14.28
C ARG A 126 -14.18 -23.81 14.21
N VAL A 127 -15.04 -23.81 13.18
CA VAL A 127 -16.12 -22.81 13.04
C VAL A 127 -17.08 -22.97 14.22
N GLY A 128 -17.35 -21.87 14.93
CA GLY A 128 -18.22 -21.87 16.11
C GLY A 128 -17.58 -22.48 17.38
N THR A 129 -16.37 -23.06 17.29
CA THR A 129 -15.61 -23.53 18.48
C THR A 129 -14.59 -22.51 18.95
N VAL A 130 -14.49 -21.35 18.29
CA VAL A 130 -13.61 -20.26 18.68
C VAL A 130 -14.20 -19.60 19.92
N HIS A 131 -13.87 -20.14 21.10
CA HIS A 131 -13.88 -19.34 22.32
C HIS A 131 -13.09 -18.07 22.03
N HIS A 132 -13.59 -16.93 22.49
CA HIS A 132 -12.77 -15.73 22.61
C HIS A 132 -11.51 -16.13 23.38
N ALA A 133 -10.43 -16.44 22.65
CA ALA A 133 -9.10 -16.30 23.17
C ALA A 133 -9.06 -14.80 23.47
N ASP A 134 -9.31 -14.50 24.73
CA ASP A 134 -9.23 -13.19 25.33
C ASP A 134 -7.75 -12.85 25.26
N ASP A 135 -7.26 -12.54 24.05
CA ASP A 135 -6.00 -11.86 23.78
C ASP A 135 -6.21 -10.42 24.29
N ARG A 136 -6.50 -10.30 25.59
CA ARG A 136 -6.37 -9.07 26.33
C ARG A 136 -4.90 -8.75 26.23
N ALA A 137 -4.58 -7.93 25.24
CA ALA A 137 -3.33 -7.21 25.16
C ALA A 137 -3.09 -6.65 26.56
N ARG A 138 -2.12 -7.24 27.27
CA ARG A 138 -1.90 -6.96 28.68
C ARG A 138 -1.53 -5.48 28.74
N ALA A 139 -2.40 -4.67 29.35
CA ALA A 139 -2.24 -3.23 29.35
C ALA A 139 -0.85 -2.89 29.90
N MET A 140 -0.03 -2.23 29.07
CA MET A 140 1.29 -1.77 29.51
C MET A 140 1.09 -0.68 30.57
N PRO A 141 1.84 -0.71 31.69
CA PRO A 141 1.77 0.36 32.67
C PRO A 141 2.19 1.68 32.01
N THR A 142 1.49 2.77 32.32
CA THR A 142 1.61 4.08 31.64
C THR A 142 3.05 4.58 31.54
N TRP A 143 3.87 4.35 32.57
CA TRP A 143 5.29 4.73 32.57
C TRP A 143 6.12 3.96 31.54
N ARG A 144 5.89 2.66 31.37
CA ARG A 144 6.58 1.87 30.32
C ARG A 144 6.14 2.32 28.93
N ALA A 145 4.84 2.58 28.73
CA ALA A 145 4.33 3.11 27.48
C ALA A 145 4.98 4.47 27.14
N LEU A 146 5.12 5.36 28.13
CA LEU A 146 5.80 6.64 27.97
C LEU A 146 7.28 6.48 27.64
N LEU A 147 8.01 5.62 28.38
CA LEU A 147 9.42 5.35 28.10
C LEU A 147 9.62 4.74 26.71
N THR A 148 8.76 3.81 26.27
CA THR A 148 8.83 3.25 24.91
C THR A 148 8.50 4.28 23.85
N ALA A 149 7.53 5.17 24.10
CA ALA A 149 7.18 6.24 23.17
C ALA A 149 8.32 7.25 23.03
N VAL A 150 8.88 7.72 24.15
CA VAL A 150 10.03 8.64 24.15
C VAL A 150 11.25 7.97 23.50
N GLY A 151 11.55 6.71 23.84
CA GLY A 151 12.62 5.95 23.23
C GLY A 151 12.45 5.81 21.71
N ALA A 152 11.23 5.51 21.24
CA ALA A 152 10.92 5.42 19.81
C ALA A 152 11.04 6.77 19.10
N ILE A 153 10.56 7.86 19.71
CA ILE A 153 10.69 9.22 19.16
C ILE A 153 12.16 9.61 19.04
N VAL A 154 12.96 9.40 20.09
CA VAL A 154 14.39 9.71 20.08
C VAL A 154 15.10 8.87 19.02
N ALA A 155 14.80 7.57 18.92
CA ALA A 155 15.37 6.71 17.89
C ALA A 155 15.02 7.20 16.47
N LEU A 156 13.77 7.58 16.21
CA LEU A 156 13.34 8.12 14.92
C LEU A 156 14.01 9.46 14.61
N LEU A 157 14.18 10.34 15.60
CA LEU A 157 14.89 11.60 15.44
C LEU A 157 16.38 11.39 15.11
N VAL A 158 17.02 10.43 15.75
CA VAL A 158 18.43 10.07 15.45
C VAL A 158 18.56 9.53 14.03
N ILE A 159 17.65 8.66 13.59
CA ILE A 159 17.62 8.13 12.21
C ILE A 159 17.36 9.26 11.20
N ALA A 160 16.66 10.32 11.58
CA ALA A 160 16.38 11.47 10.72
C ALA A 160 17.55 12.47 10.60
N ILE A 161 18.59 12.41 11.45
CA ILE A 161 19.72 13.35 11.42
C ILE A 161 20.38 13.48 10.04
N PRO A 162 20.67 12.40 9.28
CA PRO A 162 21.29 12.49 7.96
C PRO A 162 20.47 13.30 6.94
N ALA A 163 19.15 13.41 7.13
CA ALA A 163 18.29 14.21 6.25
C ALA A 163 18.64 15.71 6.29
N LEU A 164 19.24 16.19 7.39
CA LEU A 164 19.72 17.57 7.50
C LEU A 164 20.98 17.85 6.66
N SER A 165 21.73 16.80 6.30
CA SER A 165 22.94 16.89 5.48
C SER A 165 22.69 16.54 4.00
N MET A 166 21.42 16.36 3.61
CA MET A 166 21.05 15.85 2.29
C MET A 166 21.33 16.89 1.20
N ARG A 167 22.16 16.53 0.21
CA ARG A 167 22.40 17.33 -0.99
C ARG A 167 21.44 16.86 -2.08
N VAL A 168 20.72 17.80 -2.69
CA VAL A 168 19.75 17.50 -3.75
C VAL A 168 20.37 17.85 -5.10
N GLY A 169 20.22 16.96 -6.07
CA GLY A 169 20.67 17.11 -7.45
C GLY A 169 19.68 16.43 -8.39
N LEU A 170 19.69 16.81 -9.66
CA LEU A 170 18.91 16.10 -10.69
C LEU A 170 19.68 14.85 -11.13
N PRO A 171 19.00 13.76 -11.52
CA PRO A 171 19.67 12.59 -12.07
C PRO A 171 20.49 12.96 -13.30
N ASP A 172 21.78 12.66 -13.27
CA ASP A 172 22.72 12.81 -14.37
C ASP A 172 23.53 11.51 -14.54
N GLY A 173 24.48 11.48 -15.48
CA GLY A 173 25.28 10.27 -15.75
C GLY A 173 26.04 9.73 -14.53
N SER A 174 26.27 10.56 -13.50
CA SER A 174 26.88 10.14 -12.23
C SER A 174 25.98 9.26 -11.36
N SER A 175 24.67 9.23 -11.64
CA SER A 175 23.67 8.42 -10.92
C SER A 175 23.48 7.03 -11.51
N GLU A 176 24.12 6.72 -12.65
CA GLU A 176 24.09 5.41 -13.28
C GLU A 176 25.13 4.46 -12.67
N PRO A 177 24.97 3.13 -12.78
CA PRO A 177 25.97 2.17 -12.31
C PRO A 177 27.34 2.42 -12.96
N GLU A 178 28.42 2.28 -12.18
CA GLU A 178 29.81 2.53 -12.64
C GLU A 178 30.19 1.64 -13.84
N ASP A 179 29.59 0.47 -13.94
CA ASP A 179 29.75 -0.52 -15.00
C ASP A 179 28.91 -0.22 -16.26
N SER A 180 28.10 0.83 -16.26
CA SER A 180 27.29 1.24 -17.40
C SER A 180 28.06 2.10 -18.41
N TYR A 181 27.74 1.95 -19.70
CA TYR A 181 28.28 2.84 -20.74
C TYR A 181 27.88 4.31 -20.55
N ALA A 182 26.76 4.57 -19.87
CA ALA A 182 26.28 5.92 -19.59
C ALA A 182 27.16 6.64 -18.54
N TYR A 183 27.56 5.93 -17.48
CA TYR A 183 28.50 6.44 -16.49
C TYR A 183 29.89 6.70 -17.10
N GLN A 184 30.43 5.73 -17.83
CA GLN A 184 31.74 5.85 -18.48
C GLN A 184 31.78 7.00 -19.50
N ALA A 185 30.71 7.19 -20.28
CA ALA A 185 30.62 8.32 -21.21
C ALA A 185 30.60 9.67 -20.47
N TYR A 186 29.86 9.76 -19.35
CA TYR A 186 29.81 10.97 -18.53
C TYR A 186 31.17 11.32 -17.95
N GLU A 187 31.86 10.34 -17.35
CA GLU A 187 33.19 10.50 -16.77
C GLU A 187 34.21 10.96 -17.82
N LEU A 188 34.24 10.31 -19.00
CA LEU A 188 35.12 10.70 -20.11
C LEU A 188 34.87 12.13 -20.62
N THR A 189 33.61 12.59 -20.62
CA THR A 189 33.30 13.99 -20.97
C THR A 189 33.55 14.98 -19.84
N ALA A 190 33.56 14.54 -18.59
CA ALA A 190 33.87 15.38 -17.44
C ALA A 190 35.38 15.58 -17.26
N GLU A 191 36.18 14.62 -17.72
CA GLU A 191 37.65 14.70 -17.74
C GLU A 191 38.23 15.46 -18.95
N ALA A 192 37.45 15.63 -20.03
CA ALA A 192 37.86 16.32 -21.27
C ALA A 192 37.71 17.85 -21.20
#